data_AF-A0A261KPH5-F1
#
_entry.id   AF-A0A261KPH5-F1
#
_cell.length_a   1.000
_cell.length_b   1.000
_cell.length_c   1.000
_cell.angle_alpha   90.00
_cell.angle_beta   90.00
_cell.angle_gamma   90.00
#
_symmetry.space_group_name_H-M   'P 1'
#
loop_
_entity.id
_entity.type
_entity.pdbx_description
1 polymer ?
#
loop_
_entity_poly.entity_id
_entity_poly.type
_entity_poly.pdbx_seq_one_letter_code
_entity_poly.pdbx_strand_id
1 'polypeptide(L)'
;MSDLTYDRPEFSKFNQVFDLFGFGLMVRAMLLVRTYPLSRFESEGAFKRRLGFGQEERSSGQVESFSSSGSSLAKSELYNWSRTSVGKKRLISQVGLEIQAKFEEYKAKLNSKSEGQEKEQTGKFTNLVHSRTVAFMLRRLFPLLKSHCID
;
A
#
# COMPACT_ATOMS: atom_id res chain seq x y z
N MET A 1 4.21 19.89 23.18
CA MET A 1 3.35 19.02 22.37
C MET A 1 3.42 19.55 20.95
N SER A 2 4.08 18.83 20.05
CA SER A 2 4.18 19.27 18.65
C SER A 2 2.83 19.09 17.98
N ASP A 3 2.21 20.19 17.55
CA ASP A 3 1.03 20.21 16.68
C ASP A 3 1.38 19.58 15.33
N LEU A 4 1.38 18.25 15.27
CA LEU A 4 1.60 17.53 14.02
C LEU A 4 0.30 17.59 13.22
N THR A 5 0.40 17.94 11.94
CA THR A 5 -0.76 18.16 11.06
C THR A 5 -1.76 17.00 11.04
N TYR A 6 -1.35 15.76 11.37
CA TYR A 6 -2.22 14.58 11.38
C TYR A 6 -3.09 14.44 12.66
N ASP A 7 -2.80 15.16 13.74
CA ASP A 7 -3.57 15.08 15.01
C ASP A 7 -4.84 15.96 15.00
N ARG A 8 -5.10 16.65 13.88
CA ARG A 8 -6.31 17.46 13.75
C ARG A 8 -7.57 16.60 13.86
N PRO A 9 -8.64 17.08 14.52
CA PRO A 9 -9.89 16.33 14.68
C PRO A 9 -10.50 15.83 13.36
N GLU A 10 -10.34 16.60 12.29
CA GLU A 10 -10.80 16.26 10.93
C GLU A 10 -10.18 14.96 10.38
N PHE A 11 -9.01 14.55 10.88
CA PHE A 11 -8.35 13.31 10.48
C PHE A 11 -8.62 12.14 11.43
N SER A 12 -9.42 12.32 12.49
CA SER A 12 -9.67 11.26 13.50
C SER A 12 -10.24 9.99 12.87
N LYS A 13 -11.25 10.11 12.01
CA LYS A 13 -11.85 8.97 11.28
C LYS A 13 -10.81 8.24 10.40
N PHE A 14 -9.91 8.96 9.74
CA PHE A 14 -8.81 8.36 8.96
C PHE A 14 -7.81 7.64 9.87
N ASN A 15 -7.41 8.27 10.97
CA ASN A 15 -6.43 7.71 11.90
C ASN A 15 -6.93 6.42 12.53
N GLN A 16 -8.21 6.33 12.90
CA GLN A 16 -8.83 5.09 13.39
C GLN A 16 -8.71 3.95 12.38
N VAL A 17 -8.96 4.22 11.10
CA VAL A 17 -8.76 3.21 10.05
C VAL A 17 -7.28 2.85 9.94
N PHE A 18 -6.36 3.81 9.97
CA PHE A 18 -4.92 3.55 9.89
C PHE A 18 -4.36 2.75 11.07
N ASP A 19 -4.96 2.88 12.27
CA ASP A 19 -4.62 2.05 13.43
C ASP A 19 -4.90 0.57 13.16
N LEU A 20 -5.98 0.25 12.43
CA LEU A 20 -6.28 -1.13 12.04
C LEU A 20 -5.18 -1.74 11.17
N PHE A 21 -4.47 -0.94 10.38
CA PHE A 21 -3.35 -1.41 9.55
C PHE A 21 -2.00 -1.40 10.29
N GLY A 22 -1.91 -0.78 11.46
CA GLY A 22 -0.65 -0.58 12.16
C GLY A 22 0.29 0.36 11.40
N PHE A 23 -0.25 1.40 10.75
CA PHE A 23 0.59 2.39 10.06
C PHE A 23 1.32 3.29 11.05
N GLY A 24 2.61 3.50 10.80
CA GLY A 24 3.40 4.50 11.50
C GLY A 24 3.16 5.92 10.96
N LEU A 25 3.72 6.91 11.65
CA LEU A 25 3.51 8.33 11.39
C LEU A 25 3.73 8.74 9.92
N MET A 26 4.85 8.32 9.31
CA MET A 26 5.20 8.70 7.94
C MET A 26 4.18 8.18 6.92
N VAL A 27 3.79 6.91 7.04
CA VAL A 27 2.77 6.30 6.16
C VAL A 27 1.45 7.05 6.28
N ARG A 28 1.01 7.38 7.50
CA ARG A 28 -0.23 8.14 7.73
C ARG A 28 -0.19 9.51 7.06
N ALA A 29 0.87 10.27 7.30
CA ALA A 29 1.03 11.60 6.71
C ALA A 29 1.01 11.54 5.17
N MET A 30 1.72 10.57 4.58
CA MET A 30 1.77 10.37 3.14
C MET A 30 0.42 9.96 2.54
N LEU A 31 -0.35 9.12 3.25
CA LEU A 31 -1.70 8.75 2.84
C LEU A 31 -2.62 9.97 2.90
N LEU A 32 -2.68 10.68 4.03
CA LEU A 32 -3.54 11.87 4.21
C LEU A 32 -3.29 12.93 3.14
N VAL A 33 -2.03 13.31 2.90
CA VAL A 33 -1.67 14.31 1.89
C VAL A 33 -2.15 13.93 0.49
N ARG A 34 -2.23 12.62 0.19
CA ARG A 34 -2.62 12.14 -1.14
C ARG A 34 -4.11 11.86 -1.27
N THR A 35 -4.78 11.48 -0.19
CA THR A 35 -6.13 10.90 -0.22
C THR A 35 -7.18 11.76 0.47
N TYR A 36 -6.80 12.88 1.08
CA TYR A 36 -7.76 13.83 1.64
C TYR A 36 -8.17 14.92 0.62
N PRO A 37 -9.46 15.32 0.57
CA PRO A 37 -10.61 14.64 1.15
C PRO A 37 -10.97 13.36 0.37
N LEU A 38 -11.47 12.33 1.06
CA LEU A 38 -11.77 11.03 0.44
C LEU A 38 -12.95 11.09 -0.54
N SER A 39 -13.82 12.10 -0.41
CA SER A 39 -14.96 12.33 -1.31
C SER A 39 -14.55 12.53 -2.76
N ARG A 40 -13.30 12.92 -3.03
CA ARG A 40 -12.76 13.09 -4.40
C ARG A 40 -12.50 11.78 -5.15
N PHE A 41 -12.58 10.64 -4.47
CA PHE A 41 -12.31 9.34 -5.08
C PHE A 41 -13.60 8.59 -5.36
N GLU A 42 -13.93 8.47 -6.65
CA GLU A 42 -15.11 7.74 -7.13
C GLU A 42 -14.93 6.21 -7.07
N SER A 43 -13.69 5.73 -7.14
CA SER A 43 -13.38 4.30 -7.19
C SER A 43 -12.03 3.94 -6.56
N GLU A 44 -11.86 2.66 -6.25
CA GLU A 44 -10.58 2.11 -5.77
C GLU A 44 -9.45 2.33 -6.79
N GLY A 45 -9.78 2.30 -8.09
CA GLY A 45 -8.84 2.58 -9.17
C GLY A 45 -8.32 4.02 -9.12
N ALA A 46 -9.21 5.00 -8.92
CA ALA A 46 -8.82 6.41 -8.77
C ALA A 46 -7.93 6.63 -7.53
N PHE A 47 -8.27 5.98 -6.41
CA PHE A 47 -7.48 5.99 -5.19
C PHE A 47 -6.07 5.41 -5.40
N LYS A 48 -5.98 4.23 -6.02
CA LYS A 48 -4.70 3.59 -6.35
C LYS A 48 -3.86 4.42 -7.30
N ARG A 49 -4.46 5.02 -8.33
CA ARG A 49 -3.76 5.94 -9.25
C ARG A 49 -3.12 7.09 -8.48
N ARG A 50 -3.85 7.73 -7.57
CA ARG A 50 -3.34 8.86 -6.78
C ARG A 50 -2.17 8.49 -5.86
N LEU A 51 -2.13 7.24 -5.40
CA LEU A 51 -1.03 6.70 -4.61
C LEU A 51 0.16 6.21 -5.45
N GLY A 52 0.06 6.21 -6.78
CA GLY A 52 1.12 5.75 -7.70
C GLY A 52 1.06 4.26 -8.04
N PHE A 53 -0.06 3.59 -7.75
CA PHE A 53 -0.32 2.19 -8.10
C PHE A 53 -1.17 2.05 -9.38
N GLY A 54 -1.43 3.15 -10.07
CA GLY A 54 -2.05 3.17 -11.38
C GLY A 54 -1.12 2.73 -12.49
N GLN A 55 -1.69 2.18 -13.57
CA GLN A 55 -1.01 2.15 -14.86
C GLN A 55 -1.19 3.51 -15.54
N GLU A 56 -0.09 4.06 -16.03
CA GLU A 56 -0.02 5.25 -16.88
C GLU A 56 0.42 4.80 -18.27
N GLU A 57 -0.32 5.26 -19.26
CA GLU A 57 0.05 5.14 -20.65
C GLU A 57 1.24 6.06 -20.92
N ARG A 58 2.38 5.47 -21.29
CA ARG A 58 3.53 6.20 -21.82
C ARG A 58 3.41 6.16 -23.33
N SER A 59 3.14 7.31 -23.93
CA SER A 59 3.29 7.53 -25.36
C SER A 59 4.59 8.29 -25.59
N SER A 60 5.61 7.61 -26.09
CA SER A 60 6.88 8.22 -26.46
C SER A 60 7.11 8.06 -27.96
N GLY A 61 6.27 8.73 -28.79
CA GLY A 61 6.43 8.94 -30.24
C GLY A 61 6.51 7.71 -31.16
N GLN A 62 6.88 6.52 -30.66
CA GLN A 62 7.07 5.28 -31.40
C GLN A 62 6.57 4.04 -30.64
N VAL A 63 6.29 4.13 -29.34
CA VAL A 63 5.77 3.00 -28.54
C VAL A 63 4.74 3.50 -27.54
N GLU A 64 3.55 2.91 -27.59
CA GLU A 64 2.57 2.97 -26.51
C GLU A 64 2.87 1.85 -25.52
N SER A 65 3.16 2.20 -24.27
CA SER A 65 3.42 1.21 -23.23
C SER A 65 2.70 1.59 -21.93
N PHE A 66 2.00 0.64 -21.33
CA PHE A 66 1.41 0.83 -20.01
C PHE A 66 2.49 0.59 -18.95
N SER A 67 2.99 1.67 -18.36
CA SER A 67 3.93 1.60 -17.24
C SER A 67 3.16 1.77 -15.93
N SER A 68 3.60 1.15 -14.83
CA SER A 68 3.13 1.64 -13.53
C SER A 68 3.65 3.07 -13.36
N SER A 69 2.76 4.02 -13.07
CA SER A 69 3.11 5.40 -12.71
C SER A 69 4.35 5.43 -11.80
N GLY A 70 5.23 6.41 -12.02
CA GLY A 70 6.57 6.51 -11.44
C GLY A 70 6.63 6.51 -9.90
N SER A 71 7.82 6.80 -9.35
CA SER A 71 8.11 6.78 -7.92
C SER A 71 7.33 7.85 -7.14
N SER A 72 6.06 7.58 -6.85
CA SER A 72 5.30 8.34 -5.86
C SER A 72 5.94 8.13 -4.49
N LEU A 73 6.13 9.22 -3.73
CA LEU A 73 6.62 9.13 -2.35
C LEU A 73 5.70 8.22 -1.50
N ALA A 74 4.38 8.26 -1.73
CA ALA A 74 3.44 7.40 -1.03
C ALA A 74 3.60 5.92 -1.42
N LYS A 75 3.88 5.63 -2.70
CA LYS A 75 4.18 4.29 -3.19
C LYS A 75 5.43 3.75 -2.48
N SER A 76 6.50 4.54 -2.49
CA SER A 76 7.79 4.17 -1.88
C SER A 76 7.65 3.92 -0.39
N GLU A 77 6.93 4.78 0.32
CA GLU A 77 6.72 4.65 1.75
C GLU A 77 5.87 3.42 2.11
N LEU A 78 4.82 3.12 1.33
CA LEU A 78 4.03 1.90 1.52
C LEU A 78 4.85 0.62 1.27
N TYR A 79 5.77 0.65 0.30
CA TYR A 79 6.72 -0.45 0.09
C TYR A 79 7.66 -0.60 1.28
N ASN A 80 8.25 0.48 1.78
CA ASN A 80 9.13 0.46 2.96
C ASN A 80 8.40 -0.03 4.21
N TRP A 81 7.16 0.41 4.42
CA TRP A 81 6.31 -0.08 5.49
C TRP A 81 6.05 -1.58 5.38
N SER A 82 5.74 -2.09 4.18
CA SER A 82 5.54 -3.53 3.97
C SER A 82 6.80 -4.32 4.32
N ARG A 83 7.99 -3.83 3.92
CA ARG A 83 9.28 -4.48 4.21
C ARG A 83 9.61 -4.49 5.70
N THR A 84 9.33 -3.40 6.40
CA THR A 84 9.75 -3.21 7.79
C THR A 84 8.73 -3.72 8.81
N SER A 85 7.43 -3.68 8.49
CA SER A 85 6.35 -4.05 9.41
C SER A 85 5.85 -5.47 9.14
N VAL A 86 5.47 -5.77 7.89
CA VAL A 86 4.97 -7.11 7.51
C VAL A 86 6.13 -8.11 7.45
N GLY A 87 7.25 -7.73 6.83
CA GLY A 87 8.43 -8.60 6.75
C GLY A 87 9.00 -8.99 8.12
N LYS A 88 8.79 -8.17 9.15
CA LYS A 88 9.24 -8.42 10.53
C LYS A 88 8.13 -8.88 11.49
N LYS A 89 6.93 -9.22 10.99
CA LYS A 89 5.79 -9.70 11.79
C LYS A 89 5.40 -8.77 12.96
N ARG A 90 5.42 -7.46 12.73
CA ARG A 90 5.17 -6.43 13.76
C ARG A 90 3.70 -6.04 13.89
N LEU A 91 2.81 -6.67 13.14
CA LEU A 91 1.40 -6.31 13.08
C LEU A 91 0.58 -7.16 14.06
N ILE A 92 -0.15 -6.50 14.95
CA ILE A 92 -0.94 -7.12 16.03
C ILE A 92 -2.46 -6.96 15.85
N SER A 93 -2.89 -6.03 15.00
CA SER A 93 -4.30 -5.77 14.72
C SER A 93 -4.92 -6.87 13.87
N GLN A 94 -6.25 -7.01 13.92
CA GLN A 94 -6.98 -8.01 13.12
C GLN A 94 -6.66 -7.90 11.62
N VAL A 95 -6.74 -6.69 11.04
CA VAL A 95 -6.39 -6.44 9.64
C VAL A 95 -4.89 -6.65 9.40
N GLY A 96 -4.05 -6.32 10.39
CA GLY A 96 -2.61 -6.56 10.32
C GLY A 96 -2.25 -8.05 10.22
N LEU A 97 -2.94 -8.90 10.99
CA LEU A 97 -2.80 -10.36 10.94
C LEU A 97 -3.27 -10.92 9.59
N GLU A 98 -4.36 -10.40 9.02
CA GLU A 98 -4.80 -10.76 7.66
C GLU A 98 -3.73 -10.44 6.60
N ILE A 99 -3.13 -9.25 6.68
CA ILE A 99 -2.06 -8.83 5.77
C ILE A 99 -0.83 -9.74 5.93
N GLN A 100 -0.47 -10.08 7.18
CA GLN A 100 0.63 -11.00 7.45
C GLN A 100 0.37 -12.39 6.87
N ALA A 101 -0.83 -12.94 7.06
CA ALA A 101 -1.22 -14.23 6.50
C ALA A 101 -1.13 -14.23 4.97
N LYS A 102 -1.59 -13.16 4.31
CA LYS A 102 -1.47 -13.02 2.85
C LYS A 102 -0.02 -12.88 2.38
N PHE A 103 0.82 -12.19 3.13
CA PHE A 103 2.25 -12.08 2.83
C PHE A 103 2.91 -13.46 2.83
N GLU A 104 2.68 -14.27 3.86
CA GLU A 104 3.23 -15.64 3.94
C GLU A 104 2.66 -16.55 2.85
N GLU A 105 1.36 -16.43 2.52
CA GLU A 105 0.73 -17.14 1.40
C GLU A 105 1.43 -16.80 0.07
N TYR A 106 1.69 -15.52 -0.21
CA TYR A 106 2.38 -15.08 -1.41
C TYR A 106 3.83 -15.54 -1.47
N LYS A 107 4.51 -15.55 -0.32
CA LYS A 107 5.88 -16.07 -0.19
C LYS A 107 5.93 -17.57 -0.48
N ALA A 108 5.03 -18.36 0.12
CA ALA A 108 4.95 -19.80 -0.11
C ALA A 108 4.67 -20.15 -1.58
N LYS A 109 3.71 -19.45 -2.22
CA LYS A 109 3.35 -19.65 -3.63
C LYS A 109 4.47 -19.31 -4.62
N LEU A 110 5.42 -18.47 -4.23
CA LEU A 110 6.58 -18.14 -5.08
C LEU A 110 7.72 -19.12 -4.85
N ASN A 111 7.94 -19.55 -3.61
CA ASN A 111 8.92 -20.59 -3.28
C ASN A 111 8.58 -21.93 -3.95
N SER A 112 7.31 -22.31 -4.00
CA SER A 112 6.86 -23.52 -4.70
C SER A 112 7.01 -23.46 -6.22
N LYS A 113 7.30 -22.27 -6.79
CA LYS A 113 7.53 -22.07 -8.23
C LYS A 113 9.01 -21.98 -8.58
N SER A 114 9.89 -21.83 -7.60
CA SER A 114 11.32 -21.51 -7.79
C SER A 114 12.26 -22.71 -7.66
N GLU A 115 11.77 -23.95 -7.52
CA GLU A 115 12.59 -25.17 -7.40
C GLU A 115 13.47 -25.49 -8.64
N GLY A 116 13.68 -24.56 -9.58
CA GLY A 116 14.51 -24.76 -10.76
C GLY A 116 15.37 -23.59 -11.25
N GLN A 117 15.42 -22.42 -10.60
CA GLN A 117 16.18 -21.27 -11.12
C GLN A 117 16.92 -20.45 -10.04
N GLU A 118 18.19 -20.14 -10.32
CA GLU A 118 19.24 -19.72 -9.40
C GLU A 118 19.09 -18.32 -8.73
N LYS A 119 19.97 -18.09 -7.74
CA LYS A 119 20.03 -17.04 -6.70
C LYS A 119 19.80 -15.59 -7.13
N GLU A 120 19.93 -15.22 -8.41
CA GLU A 120 19.64 -13.85 -8.90
C GLU A 120 18.14 -13.51 -8.87
N GLN A 121 17.26 -14.53 -8.86
CA GLN A 121 15.81 -14.32 -8.78
C GLN A 121 15.31 -13.96 -7.36
N THR A 122 16.10 -14.21 -6.31
CA THR A 122 15.68 -14.00 -4.90
C THR A 122 15.28 -12.55 -4.59
N GLY A 123 16.04 -11.56 -5.08
CA GLY A 123 15.71 -10.14 -4.95
C GLY A 123 14.44 -9.74 -5.71
N LYS A 124 14.22 -10.31 -6.90
CA LYS A 124 13.01 -10.06 -7.70
C LYS A 124 11.77 -10.69 -7.04
N PHE A 125 11.89 -11.88 -6.45
CA PHE A 125 10.80 -12.55 -5.74
C PHE A 125 10.34 -11.79 -4.51
N THR A 126 11.28 -11.33 -3.67
CA THR A 126 10.95 -10.57 -2.46
C THR A 126 10.21 -9.28 -2.79
N ASN A 127 10.65 -8.54 -3.81
CA ASN A 127 9.95 -7.35 -4.30
C ASN A 127 8.52 -7.68 -4.77
N LEU A 128 8.32 -8.77 -5.49
CA LEU A 128 7.01 -9.20 -5.97
C LEU A 128 6.05 -9.55 -4.81
N VAL A 129 6.54 -10.22 -3.75
CA VAL A 129 5.72 -10.50 -2.55
C VAL A 129 5.24 -9.20 -1.93
N HIS A 130 6.15 -8.23 -1.73
CA HIS A 130 5.80 -6.93 -1.17
C HIS A 130 4.82 -6.17 -2.06
N SER A 131 5.01 -6.16 -3.39
CA SER A 131 4.07 -5.54 -4.34
C SER A 131 2.66 -6.11 -4.22
N ARG A 132 2.54 -7.44 -4.15
CA ARG A 132 1.25 -8.12 -4.00
C ARG A 132 0.60 -7.84 -2.65
N THR A 133 1.40 -7.80 -1.60
CA THR A 133 0.95 -7.50 -0.23
C THR A 133 0.41 -6.07 -0.13
N VAL A 134 1.14 -5.09 -0.69
CA VAL A 134 0.67 -3.70 -0.75
C VAL A 134 -0.60 -3.59 -1.59
N ALA A 135 -0.69 -4.28 -2.73
CA ALA A 135 -1.89 -4.28 -3.55
C ALA A 135 -3.12 -4.87 -2.82
N PHE A 136 -2.93 -5.93 -2.04
CA PHE A 136 -3.96 -6.50 -1.17
C PHE A 136 -4.37 -5.52 -0.06
N MET A 137 -3.39 -4.90 0.61
CA MET A 137 -3.64 -3.90 1.63
C MET A 137 -4.48 -2.74 1.08
N LEU A 138 -4.16 -2.22 -0.11
CA LEU A 138 -4.91 -1.11 -0.71
C LEU A 138 -6.37 -1.48 -1.05
N ARG A 139 -6.63 -2.74 -1.41
CA ARG A 139 -8.01 -3.27 -1.60
C ARG A 139 -8.81 -3.31 -0.31
N ARG A 140 -8.15 -3.46 0.84
CA ARG A 140 -8.81 -3.41 2.15
C ARG A 140 -8.93 -1.98 2.67
N LEU A 141 -7.92 -1.15 2.44
CA LEU A 141 -7.84 0.22 2.96
C LEU A 141 -8.94 1.09 2.37
N PHE A 142 -9.13 1.07 1.05
CA PHE A 142 -10.07 1.99 0.41
C PHE A 142 -11.54 1.79 0.85
N PRO A 143 -12.09 0.57 0.88
CA PRO A 143 -13.46 0.35 1.40
C PRO A 143 -13.64 0.76 2.86
N LEU A 144 -12.65 0.48 3.72
CA LEU A 144 -12.72 0.86 5.14
C LEU A 144 -12.70 2.38 5.31
N LEU A 145 -11.83 3.08 4.56
CA LEU A 145 -11.84 4.54 4.54
C LEU A 145 -13.18 5.08 4.02
N LYS A 146 -13.75 4.49 2.97
CA LYS A 146 -15.04 4.92 2.42
C LYS A 146 -16.17 4.76 3.45
N SER A 147 -16.23 3.64 4.16
CA SER A 147 -17.31 3.39 5.13
C SER A 147 -17.18 4.18 6.43
N HIS A 148 -15.97 4.58 6.83
CA HIS A 148 -15.75 5.29 8.10
C HIS A 148 -15.62 6.81 7.92
N CYS A 149 -15.10 7.28 6.78
CA CYS A 149 -14.78 8.69 6.55
C CYS A 149 -15.78 9.43 5.67
N ILE A 150 -16.69 8.73 4.98
CA ILE A 150 -17.77 9.36 4.20
C ILE A 150 -19.08 8.90 4.83
N ASP A 151 -19.83 9.88 5.33
CA ASP A 151 -21.20 9.70 5.80
C ASP A 151 -22.17 9.60 4.61
#